data_AF-A0A7S2B5G5-F1
#
_entry.id   AF-A0A7S2B5G5-F1
#
_cell.length_a   1.000
_cell.length_b   1.000
_cell.length_c   1.000
_cell.angle_alpha   90.00
_cell.angle_beta   90.00
_cell.angle_gamma   90.00
#
_symmetry.space_group_name_H-M   'P 1'
#
loop_
_entity.id
_entity.type
_entity.pdbx_description
1 polymer ?
#
loop_
_entity_poly.entity_id
_entity_poly.type
_entity_poly.pdbx_seq_one_letter_code
_entity_poly.pdbx_strand_id
1 'polypeptide(L)'
;GEWVTDNSGLLQMNGAEGWRYVCDDVFARNDIGANVACLELGYASGTHEDGTAPEDLFYDAVNCDGDETSLAECPHLSAEDCQVSEAVWVTCGTARLVSTSGEMAADNSGLLQMYSTEGWRYVCDDLFDQNDNG
;
A
#
# COMPACT_ATOMS: atom_id res chain seq x y z
N GLY A 1 -22.21 0.38 -11.10
CA GLY A 1 -21.02 0.82 -10.37
C GLY A 1 -19.91 -0.06 -10.84
N GLU A 2 -18.88 0.54 -11.42
CA GLU A 2 -17.65 -0.17 -11.79
C GLU A 2 -16.91 -0.43 -10.48
N TRP A 3 -16.76 -1.69 -10.12
CA TRP A 3 -16.04 -2.08 -8.90
C TRP A 3 -14.57 -2.13 -9.25
N VAL A 4 -13.75 -1.34 -8.55
CA VAL A 4 -12.29 -1.41 -8.67
C VAL A 4 -11.86 -2.73 -8.04
N THR A 5 -11.44 -3.68 -8.87
CA THR A 5 -10.73 -4.89 -8.46
C THR A 5 -9.23 -4.65 -8.28
N ASP A 6 -8.80 -3.43 -8.56
CA ASP A 6 -7.38 -3.09 -8.62
C ASP A 6 -6.88 -2.79 -7.21
N ASN A 7 -5.86 -3.53 -6.82
CA ASN A 7 -5.02 -3.29 -5.67
C ASN A 7 -4.04 -2.13 -5.90
N SER A 8 -4.33 -1.25 -6.85
CA SER A 8 -3.43 -0.17 -7.24
C SER A 8 -4.16 1.07 -7.74
N GLY A 9 -3.53 2.23 -7.60
CA GLY A 9 -4.12 3.51 -7.98
C GLY A 9 -3.33 4.71 -7.49
N LEU A 10 -3.75 5.90 -7.92
CA LEU A 10 -3.27 7.16 -7.37
C LEU A 10 -3.61 7.25 -5.89
N LEU A 11 -2.62 7.55 -5.07
CA LEU A 11 -2.76 7.60 -3.62
C LEU A 11 -3.42 8.91 -3.19
N GLN A 12 -4.47 8.80 -2.39
CA GLN A 12 -5.05 9.92 -1.65
C GLN A 12 -5.10 9.56 -0.16
N MET A 13 -4.86 10.56 0.70
CA MET A 13 -5.02 10.43 2.15
C MET A 13 -6.03 11.46 2.68
N ASN A 14 -6.70 11.13 3.78
CA ASN A 14 -7.60 12.04 4.47
C ASN A 14 -6.92 12.65 5.69
N GLY A 15 -6.61 13.94 5.62
CA GLY A 15 -6.03 14.70 6.73
C GLY A 15 -6.92 15.84 7.20
N ALA A 16 -6.35 16.79 7.93
CA ALA A 16 -7.07 17.93 8.48
C ALA A 16 -7.75 18.82 7.42
N GLU A 17 -7.22 18.85 6.19
CA GLU A 17 -7.77 19.61 5.06
C GLU A 17 -8.58 18.74 4.09
N GLY A 18 -8.99 17.54 4.53
CA GLY A 18 -9.78 16.60 3.73
C GLY A 18 -8.93 15.69 2.85
N TRP A 19 -9.57 15.14 1.82
CA TRP A 19 -8.96 14.23 0.85
C TRP A 19 -8.09 14.98 -0.14
N ARG A 20 -6.84 14.56 -0.27
CA ARG A 20 -5.84 15.11 -1.21
C ARG A 20 -4.91 14.00 -1.70
N TYR A 21 -4.25 14.24 -2.81
CA TYR A 21 -3.20 13.37 -3.32
C TYR A 21 -1.96 13.40 -2.41
N VAL A 22 -1.11 12.39 -2.51
CA VAL A 22 0.19 12.36 -1.83
C VAL A 22 1.28 12.70 -2.85
N CYS A 23 2.12 13.66 -2.50
CA CYS A 23 3.27 14.06 -3.29
C CYS A 23 4.42 13.06 -3.10
N ASP A 24 5.18 12.80 -4.16
CA ASP A 24 6.33 11.89 -4.14
C ASP A 24 7.53 12.44 -3.36
N ASP A 25 7.54 13.75 -3.11
CA ASP A 25 8.52 14.43 -2.28
C ASP A 25 8.61 13.80 -0.89
N VAL A 26 9.80 13.29 -0.56
CA VAL A 26 10.09 12.46 0.61
C VAL A 26 9.42 11.08 0.59
N PHE A 27 8.14 10.96 0.22
CA PHE A 27 7.40 9.70 0.18
C PHE A 27 8.12 8.65 -0.66
N ALA A 28 8.60 9.02 -1.85
CA ALA A 28 9.25 8.12 -2.80
C ALA A 28 10.70 7.74 -2.42
N ARG A 29 11.20 8.14 -1.24
CA ARG A 29 12.54 7.73 -0.78
C ARG A 29 12.61 6.25 -0.44
N ASN A 30 11.47 5.61 -0.14
CA ASN A 30 11.35 4.19 0.18
C ASN A 30 9.86 3.76 0.10
N ASP A 31 9.58 2.47 0.33
CA ASP A 31 8.22 1.93 0.30
C ASP A 31 7.50 1.95 1.66
N ILE A 32 8.04 2.61 2.69
CA ILE A 32 7.43 2.59 4.04
C ILE A 32 6.04 3.25 4.00
N GLY A 33 5.92 4.42 3.36
CA GLY A 33 4.63 5.09 3.20
C GLY A 33 3.63 4.26 2.39
N ALA A 34 4.09 3.59 1.33
CA ALA A 34 3.26 2.68 0.54
C ALA A 34 2.78 1.48 1.35
N ASN A 35 3.64 0.93 2.22
CA ASN A 35 3.27 -0.15 3.13
C ASN A 35 2.21 0.32 4.15
N VAL A 36 2.38 1.48 4.79
CA VAL A 36 1.37 2.05 5.69
C VAL A 36 0.02 2.21 4.98
N ALA A 37 0.02 2.79 3.76
CA ALA A 37 -1.18 2.97 2.96
C ALA A 37 -1.90 1.64 2.66
N CYS A 38 -1.14 0.62 2.23
CA CYS A 38 -1.72 -0.67 1.90
C CYS A 38 -2.21 -1.45 3.13
N LEU A 39 -1.51 -1.35 4.26
CA LEU A 39 -1.95 -1.94 5.53
C LEU A 39 -3.23 -1.27 6.04
N GLU A 40 -3.34 0.07 5.95
CA GLU A 40 -4.55 0.82 6.27
C GLU A 40 -5.75 0.34 5.43
N LEU A 41 -5.52 0.00 4.16
CA LEU A 41 -6.51 -0.55 3.24
C LEU A 41 -6.78 -2.07 3.41
N GLY A 42 -6.04 -2.75 4.29
CA GLY A 42 -6.20 -4.19 4.59
C GLY A 42 -5.42 -5.14 3.69
N TYR A 43 -4.48 -4.62 2.90
CA TYR A 43 -3.52 -5.40 2.10
C TYR A 43 -2.27 -5.76 2.91
N ALA A 44 -1.36 -6.52 2.30
CA ALA A 44 -0.21 -7.08 3.01
C ALA A 44 1.05 -6.21 2.99
N SER A 45 1.26 -5.50 1.89
CA SER A 45 2.42 -4.66 1.63
C SER A 45 2.08 -3.66 0.53
N GLY A 46 2.94 -2.69 0.28
CA GLY A 46 2.77 -1.71 -0.81
C GLY A 46 4.10 -1.35 -1.43
N THR A 47 4.07 -1.08 -2.73
CA THR A 47 5.14 -0.40 -3.46
C THR A 47 4.59 0.86 -4.10
N HIS A 48 5.47 1.79 -4.45
CA HIS A 48 5.09 3.02 -5.13
C HIS A 48 5.75 3.19 -6.49
N GLU A 49 5.11 3.97 -7.35
CA GLU A 49 5.59 4.43 -8.65
C GLU A 49 5.13 5.88 -8.88
N ASP A 50 5.75 6.57 -9.82
CA ASP A 50 5.34 7.91 -10.23
C ASP A 50 3.96 7.86 -10.89
N GLY A 51 3.13 8.84 -10.58
CA GLY A 51 1.77 9.00 -11.08
C GLY A 51 1.53 10.39 -11.66
N THR A 52 0.30 10.66 -12.06
CA THR A 52 -0.11 12.01 -12.45
C THR A 52 -1.53 12.28 -11.98
N ALA A 53 -1.67 13.24 -11.05
CA ALA A 53 -2.95 13.66 -10.53
C ALA A 53 -3.76 14.48 -11.57
N PRO A 54 -5.09 14.46 -11.48
CA PRO A 54 -5.95 15.30 -12.31
C PRO A 54 -6.00 16.77 -11.84
N GLU A 55 -5.62 17.05 -10.59
CA GLU A 55 -5.66 18.37 -9.98
C GLU A 55 -4.53 18.54 -8.96
N ASP A 56 -4.17 19.80 -8.72
CA ASP A 56 -3.06 20.19 -7.87
C ASP A 56 -3.55 20.39 -6.42
N LEU A 57 -3.70 19.28 -5.72
CA LEU A 57 -4.18 19.23 -4.34
C LEU A 57 -3.45 18.11 -3.60
N PHE A 58 -2.37 18.47 -2.91
CA PHE A 58 -1.47 17.52 -2.27
C PHE A 58 -1.37 17.68 -0.75
N TYR A 59 -1.06 16.57 -0.08
CA TYR A 59 -0.20 16.59 1.10
C TYR A 59 1.23 16.32 0.64
N ASP A 60 2.14 17.13 1.16
CA ASP A 60 3.55 17.13 0.78
C ASP A 60 4.41 16.57 1.92
N ALA A 61 5.61 16.09 1.58
CA ALA A 61 6.63 15.59 2.49
C ALA A 61 6.11 14.52 3.48
N VAL A 62 5.22 13.64 3.02
CA VAL A 62 4.67 12.55 3.84
C VAL A 62 5.80 11.55 4.15
N ASN A 63 6.17 11.46 5.42
CA ASN A 63 7.32 10.70 5.87
C ASN A 63 6.96 9.77 7.02
N CYS A 64 6.61 8.53 6.69
CA CYS A 64 6.24 7.51 7.67
C CYS A 64 7.47 6.79 8.25
N ASP A 65 7.37 6.39 9.52
CA ASP A 65 8.36 5.55 10.22
C ASP A 65 8.08 4.05 10.06
N GLY A 66 6.83 3.67 9.74
CA GLY A 66 6.38 2.31 9.42
C GLY A 66 5.51 1.66 10.50
N ASP A 67 5.36 2.30 11.66
CA ASP A 67 4.55 1.82 12.78
C ASP A 67 3.15 2.50 12.81
N GLU A 68 2.90 3.43 11.90
CA GLU A 68 1.62 4.13 11.77
C GLU A 68 0.49 3.20 11.32
N THR A 69 -0.70 3.46 11.84
CA THR A 69 -1.91 2.72 11.46
C THR A 69 -2.66 3.36 10.30
N SER A 70 -2.38 4.63 10.02
CA SER A 70 -2.88 5.35 8.85
C SER A 70 -1.90 6.41 8.37
N LEU A 71 -1.98 6.78 7.10
CA LEU A 71 -1.12 7.83 6.52
C LEU A 71 -1.26 9.20 7.22
N ALA A 72 -2.43 9.46 7.82
CA ALA A 72 -2.68 10.71 8.54
C ALA A 72 -1.84 10.85 9.83
N GLU A 73 -1.28 9.74 10.35
CA GLU A 73 -0.38 9.73 11.51
C GLU A 73 1.08 10.02 11.12
N CYS A 74 1.44 9.82 9.85
CA CYS A 74 2.78 10.13 9.37
C CYS A 74 3.01 11.65 9.39
N PRO A 75 4.20 12.14 9.79
CA PRO A 75 4.60 13.53 9.56
C PRO A 75 4.39 13.97 8.11
N HIS A 76 3.74 15.11 7.89
CA HIS A 76 3.45 15.67 6.57
C HIS A 76 3.24 17.19 6.62
N LEU A 77 3.27 17.83 5.45
CA LEU A 77 2.97 19.24 5.24
C LEU A 77 1.61 19.38 4.52
N SER A 78 0.82 20.36 4.94
CA SER A 78 -0.45 20.70 4.27
C SER A 78 -0.31 21.77 3.19
N ALA A 79 0.80 22.50 3.20
CA ALA A 79 1.19 23.42 2.13
C ALA A 79 2.15 22.67 1.20
N GLU A 80 1.94 22.84 -0.10
CA GLU A 80 2.63 22.11 -1.16
C GLU A 80 3.18 23.09 -2.20
N ASP A 81 4.27 22.72 -2.86
CA ASP A 81 4.75 23.28 -4.14
C ASP A 81 4.86 22.19 -5.22
N CYS A 82 4.02 21.16 -5.09
CA CYS A 82 4.01 19.99 -5.94
C CYS A 82 3.36 20.31 -7.29
N GLN A 83 3.72 19.54 -8.30
CA GLN A 83 3.07 19.51 -9.60
C GLN A 83 2.21 18.26 -9.69
N VAL A 84 1.21 18.29 -10.56
CA VAL A 84 0.36 17.12 -10.81
C VAL A 84 1.16 15.85 -11.19
N SER A 85 2.34 15.98 -11.77
CA SER A 85 3.23 14.85 -12.12
C SER A 85 4.00 14.26 -10.94
N GLU A 86 3.96 14.88 -9.77
CA GLU A 86 4.60 14.44 -8.53
C GLU A 86 3.62 13.63 -7.67
N ALA A 87 2.50 13.18 -8.24
CA ALA A 87 1.57 12.30 -7.55
C ALA A 87 2.13 10.88 -7.43
N VAL A 88 1.81 10.21 -6.33
CA VAL A 88 2.21 8.82 -6.12
C VAL A 88 1.13 7.84 -6.59
N TRP A 89 1.53 6.81 -7.34
CA TRP A 89 0.75 5.60 -7.60
C TRP A 89 1.20 4.48 -6.67
N VAL A 90 0.28 3.83 -5.96
CA VAL A 90 0.57 2.70 -5.07
C VAL A 90 0.07 1.40 -5.67
N THR A 91 0.80 0.31 -5.48
CA THR A 91 0.35 -1.06 -5.74
C THR A 91 0.50 -1.91 -4.49
N CYS A 92 -0.60 -2.48 -4.01
CA CYS A 92 -0.67 -3.26 -2.79
C CYS A 92 -0.49 -4.76 -3.02
N GLY A 93 0.31 -5.42 -2.19
CA GLY A 93 0.54 -6.86 -2.23
C GLY A 93 -0.73 -7.67 -1.95
N THR A 94 -0.98 -8.64 -2.82
CA THR A 94 -2.12 -9.58 -2.73
C THR A 94 -1.70 -10.96 -2.23
N ALA A 95 -0.47 -11.12 -1.77
CA ALA A 95 0.04 -12.35 -1.15
C ALA A 95 0.70 -12.03 0.18
N ARG A 96 0.54 -12.92 1.17
CA ARG A 96 1.12 -12.77 2.51
C ARG A 96 1.42 -14.10 3.16
N LEU A 97 2.38 -14.10 4.08
CA LEU A 97 2.59 -15.20 5.01
C LEU A 97 1.85 -14.90 6.31
N VAL A 98 1.13 -15.88 6.84
CA VAL A 98 0.49 -15.79 8.16
C VAL A 98 0.96 -16.92 9.07
N SER A 99 1.00 -16.65 10.37
CA SER A 99 1.26 -17.66 11.39
C SER A 99 0.07 -18.63 11.50
N THR A 100 0.22 -19.66 12.33
CA THR A 100 -0.86 -20.60 12.62
C THR A 100 -2.04 -19.98 13.37
N SER A 101 -1.87 -18.78 13.98
CA SER A 101 -2.97 -17.98 14.55
C SER A 101 -3.71 -17.14 13.49
N GLY A 102 -3.22 -17.10 12.25
CA GLY A 102 -3.78 -16.29 11.17
C GLY A 102 -3.33 -14.82 11.17
N GLU A 103 -2.38 -14.46 12.03
CA GLU A 103 -1.76 -13.14 12.08
C GLU A 103 -0.62 -13.04 11.05
N MET A 104 -0.29 -11.83 10.58
CA MET A 104 0.86 -11.61 9.68
C MET A 104 2.13 -12.22 10.28
N ALA A 105 2.85 -13.01 9.48
CA ALA A 105 4.10 -13.61 9.92
C ALA A 105 5.15 -12.50 10.13
N ALA A 106 5.80 -12.50 11.29
CA ALA A 106 6.86 -11.56 11.62
C ALA A 106 8.24 -12.00 11.07
N ASP A 107 8.35 -13.27 10.71
CA ASP A 107 9.49 -13.90 10.07
C ASP A 107 9.17 -14.25 8.62
N ASN A 108 10.20 -14.63 7.86
CA ASN A 108 10.05 -15.01 6.46
C ASN A 108 9.48 -16.43 6.28
N SER A 109 8.62 -16.89 7.19
CA SER A 109 8.01 -18.23 7.16
C SER A 109 6.58 -18.22 7.69
N GLY A 110 5.70 -18.99 7.06
CA GLY A 110 4.29 -19.05 7.44
C GLY A 110 3.43 -19.77 6.42
N LEU A 111 2.12 -19.80 6.67
CA LEU A 111 1.12 -20.26 5.72
C LEU A 111 0.89 -19.19 4.66
N LEU A 112 0.96 -19.56 3.39
CA LEU A 112 0.71 -18.64 2.28
C LEU A 112 -0.79 -18.35 2.14
N GLN A 113 -1.13 -17.06 2.17
CA GLN A 113 -2.44 -16.56 1.78
C GLN A 113 -2.36 -15.68 0.54
N MET A 114 -3.36 -15.79 -0.33
CA MET A 114 -3.58 -14.89 -1.45
C MET A 114 -4.94 -14.21 -1.34
N TYR A 115 -5.01 -12.94 -1.73
CA TYR A 115 -6.24 -12.18 -1.80
C TYR A 115 -7.01 -12.57 -3.05
N SER A 116 -8.25 -13.01 -2.87
CA SER A 116 -9.18 -13.29 -3.97
C SER A 116 -10.40 -12.37 -3.89
N THR A 117 -11.31 -12.52 -4.84
CA THR A 117 -12.62 -11.83 -4.81
C THR A 117 -13.46 -12.15 -3.58
N GLU A 118 -13.13 -13.23 -2.86
CA GLU A 118 -13.79 -13.65 -1.63
C GLU A 118 -12.95 -13.34 -0.37
N GLY A 119 -11.91 -12.51 -0.52
CA GLY A 119 -10.96 -12.14 0.52
C GLY A 119 -9.75 -13.07 0.60
N TRP A 120 -9.05 -13.05 1.74
CA TRP A 120 -7.85 -13.84 1.96
C TRP A 120 -8.15 -15.36 1.99
N ARG A 121 -7.44 -16.13 1.16
CA ARG A 121 -7.54 -17.60 1.06
C ARG A 121 -6.18 -18.25 1.27
N TYR A 122 -6.15 -19.40 1.93
CA TYR A 122 -4.95 -20.24 2.02
C TYR A 122 -4.68 -20.95 0.70
N VAL A 123 -3.41 -21.06 0.33
CA VAL A 123 -2.96 -21.84 -0.83
C VAL A 123 -2.81 -23.31 -0.43
N CYS A 124 -3.35 -24.23 -1.24
CA CYS A 124 -3.22 -25.68 -1.04
C CYS A 124 -1.85 -26.16 -1.54
N ASP A 125 -1.23 -27.09 -0.82
CA ASP A 125 0.10 -27.62 -1.12
C ASP A 125 0.10 -28.73 -2.19
N ASP A 126 -1.05 -29.35 -2.49
CA ASP A 126 -1.18 -30.51 -3.40
C ASP A 126 -0.40 -30.43 -4.73
N LEU A 127 -0.28 -29.23 -5.32
CA LEU A 127 0.45 -28.97 -6.57
C LEU A 127 1.53 -27.88 -6.42
N PHE A 128 1.78 -27.40 -5.20
CA PHE A 128 2.69 -26.27 -4.97
C PHE A 128 4.15 -26.66 -5.21
N ASP A 129 4.50 -27.94 -5.01
CA ASP A 129 5.84 -28.50 -5.20
C ASP A 129 6.13 -28.98 -6.63
N GLN A 130 5.15 -28.93 -7.55
CA GLN A 130 5.28 -29.58 -8.86
C GLN A 130 5.95 -28.73 -9.94
N ASN A 131 6.31 -27.47 -9.65
CA ASN A 131 6.92 -26.54 -10.62
C ASN A 131 8.09 -25.71 -10.05
N ASP A 132 8.76 -26.17 -8.99
CA ASP A 132 9.92 -25.47 -8.42
C ASP A 132 11.13 -25.48 -9.38
N ASN A 133 11.21 -24.48 -10.26
CA ASN A 133 12.48 -23.98 -10.80
C ASN A 133 13.10 -23.03 -9.77
N GLY A 134 13.80 -23.61 -8.79
CA GLY A 134 14.69 -22.87 -7.90
C GLY A 134 15.87 -22.23 -8.65
#